data_AF-A0A7J7E7H2-F1
#
_entry.id   AF-A0A7J7E7H2-F1
#
_cell.length_a   1.000
_cell.length_b   1.000
_cell.length_c   1.000
_cell.angle_alpha   90.00
_cell.angle_beta   90.00
_cell.angle_gamma   90.00
#
_symmetry.space_group_name_H-M   'P 1'
#
loop_
_entity.id
_entity.type
_entity.pdbx_description
1 polymer ?
#
loop_
_entity_poly.entity_id
_entity_poly.type
_entity_poly.pdbx_seq_one_letter_code
_entity_poly.pdbx_strand_id
1 'polypeptide(L)'
;MAPAHLALHEAHCLLFLVLCPECKGPVPLAKKEEHCENGHQQVWCAMCQQSVQKHLLEFHEATECPDRPVECKFCKLAVRLSKVEIHEHHCGNRTELCLHCGQPIMLRELAQHTDVCRGEQAQLRKGKRISAPESKIYCHYCNQKIPGNKYFHH
;
A
#
# COMPACT_ATOMS: atom_id res chain seq x y z
N MET A 1 34.61 -15.87 -26.58
CA MET A 1 35.09 -16.80 -25.54
C MET A 1 34.19 -18.03 -25.58
N ALA A 2 34.79 -19.20 -25.82
CA ALA A 2 34.13 -20.35 -26.44
C ALA A 2 33.32 -21.22 -25.44
N PRO A 3 32.14 -21.76 -25.84
CA PRO A 3 31.28 -22.63 -25.02
C PRO A 3 31.99 -23.86 -24.43
N ALA A 4 33.03 -24.37 -25.09
CA ALA A 4 33.80 -25.54 -24.64
C ALA A 4 34.57 -25.29 -23.33
N HIS A 5 35.01 -24.05 -23.07
CA HIS A 5 35.66 -23.70 -21.80
C HIS A 5 34.66 -23.64 -20.65
N LEU A 6 33.40 -23.29 -20.94
CA LEU A 6 32.34 -23.29 -19.93
C LEU A 6 31.97 -24.73 -19.53
N ALA A 7 31.75 -25.62 -20.50
CA ALA A 7 31.43 -27.03 -20.21
C ALA A 7 32.57 -27.75 -19.46
N LEU A 8 33.83 -27.46 -19.80
CA LEU A 8 34.98 -27.99 -19.07
C LEU A 8 35.09 -27.38 -17.66
N HIS A 9 34.85 -26.07 -17.50
CA HIS A 9 34.83 -25.44 -16.19
C HIS A 9 33.67 -25.96 -15.32
N GLU A 10 32.50 -26.21 -15.90
CA GLU A 10 31.33 -26.81 -15.23
C GLU A 10 31.65 -28.23 -14.75
N ALA A 11 32.18 -29.10 -15.61
CA ALA A 11 32.58 -30.45 -15.23
C ALA A 11 33.70 -30.45 -14.18
N HIS A 12 34.71 -29.58 -14.35
CA HIS A 12 35.78 -29.39 -13.38
C HIS A 12 35.23 -28.87 -12.05
N CYS A 13 34.36 -27.86 -12.07
CA CYS A 13 33.74 -27.30 -10.87
C CYS A 13 32.96 -28.38 -10.10
N LEU A 14 32.10 -29.14 -10.80
CA LEU A 14 31.29 -30.21 -10.20
C LEU A 14 32.13 -31.32 -9.56
N LEU A 15 33.29 -31.66 -10.13
CA LEU A 15 34.21 -32.67 -9.57
C LEU A 15 34.83 -32.24 -8.23
N PHE A 16 34.93 -30.93 -7.98
CA PHE A 16 35.53 -30.39 -6.75
C PHE A 16 34.51 -29.82 -5.77
N LEU A 17 33.20 -30.04 -5.99
CA LEU A 17 32.17 -29.71 -5.01
C LEU A 17 31.97 -30.88 -4.03
N VAL A 18 31.81 -30.55 -2.76
CA VAL A 18 31.45 -31.49 -1.69
C VAL A 18 30.26 -30.93 -0.92
N LEU A 19 29.46 -31.80 -0.31
CA LEU A 19 28.35 -31.36 0.52
C LEU A 19 28.86 -30.91 1.89
N CYS A 20 28.42 -29.74 2.33
CA CYS A 20 28.65 -29.27 3.69
C CYS A 20 27.94 -30.21 4.69
N PRO A 21 28.60 -30.67 5.77
CA PRO A 21 27.96 -31.54 6.75
C PRO A 21 26.80 -30.87 7.51
N GLU A 22 26.80 -29.54 7.62
CA GLU A 22 25.81 -28.77 8.38
C GLU A 22 24.58 -28.40 7.53
N CYS A 23 24.77 -27.65 6.45
CA CYS A 23 23.64 -27.20 5.60
C CYS A 23 23.31 -28.13 4.42
N LYS A 24 24.11 -29.16 4.18
CA LYS A 24 24.00 -30.08 3.02
C LYS A 24 24.10 -29.41 1.64
N GLY A 25 24.50 -28.14 1.58
CA GLY A 25 24.74 -27.41 0.33
C GLY A 25 26.05 -27.79 -0.35
N PRO A 26 26.14 -27.69 -1.69
CA PRO A 26 27.37 -27.93 -2.43
C PRO A 26 28.36 -26.78 -2.23
N VAL A 27 29.58 -27.09 -1.79
CA VAL A 27 30.66 -26.13 -1.56
C VAL A 27 31.95 -26.63 -2.21
N PRO A 28 32.78 -25.75 -2.81
CA PRO A 28 34.10 -26.16 -3.29
C PRO A 28 34.93 -26.75 -2.16
N LEU A 29 35.53 -27.92 -2.38
CA LEU A 29 36.33 -28.63 -1.38
C LEU A 29 37.40 -27.72 -0.77
N ALA A 30 38.07 -26.92 -1.60
CA ALA A 30 39.10 -25.96 -1.17
C ALA A 30 38.58 -24.85 -0.24
N LYS A 31 37.27 -24.58 -0.24
CA LYS A 31 36.63 -23.53 0.58
C LYS A 31 35.69 -24.10 1.65
N LYS A 32 35.62 -25.42 1.80
CA LYS A 32 34.69 -26.07 2.73
C LYS A 32 34.92 -25.61 4.17
N GLU A 33 36.17 -25.56 4.60
CA GLU A 33 36.54 -25.19 5.97
C GLU A 33 36.20 -23.71 6.25
N GLU A 34 36.61 -22.81 5.36
CA GLU A 34 36.25 -21.38 5.43
C GLU A 34 34.72 -21.17 5.45
N HIS A 35 33.98 -21.93 4.64
CA HIS A 35 32.51 -21.90 4.62
C HIS A 35 31.91 -22.34 5.96
N CYS A 36 32.41 -23.42 6.57
CA CYS A 36 31.91 -23.89 7.86
C CYS A 36 32.20 -22.88 8.97
N GLU A 37 33.45 -22.41 9.06
CA GLU A 37 33.88 -21.50 10.13
C GLU A 37 33.15 -20.16 10.07
N ASN A 38 32.97 -19.59 8.87
CA ASN A 38 32.40 -18.26 8.73
C ASN A 38 30.89 -18.29 8.44
N GLY A 39 30.43 -19.22 7.62
CA GLY A 39 29.05 -19.27 7.13
C GLY A 39 28.06 -19.84 8.14
N HIS A 40 28.48 -20.79 8.98
CA HIS A 40 27.63 -21.39 10.01
C HIS A 40 27.78 -20.76 11.39
N GLN A 41 28.68 -19.78 11.52
CA GLN A 41 28.76 -18.94 12.72
C GLN A 41 27.40 -18.31 13.04
N GLN A 42 27.00 -18.41 14.30
CA GLN A 42 25.80 -17.75 14.80
C GLN A 42 26.05 -16.24 14.94
N VAL A 43 25.14 -15.45 14.39
CA VAL A 43 25.13 -13.99 14.46
C VAL A 43 23.74 -13.51 14.88
N TRP A 44 23.67 -12.33 15.48
CA TRP A 44 22.43 -11.75 15.97
C TRP A 44 21.83 -10.84 14.91
N CYS A 45 20.57 -11.07 14.53
CA CYS A 45 19.86 -10.14 13.64
C CYS A 45 19.65 -8.81 14.37
N ALA A 46 20.03 -7.70 13.73
CA ALA A 46 19.91 -6.36 14.33
C ALA A 46 18.46 -5.93 14.57
N MET A 47 17.51 -6.48 13.81
CA MET A 47 16.09 -6.10 13.88
C MET A 47 15.33 -6.88 14.96
N CYS A 48 15.47 -8.20 14.99
CA CYS A 48 14.68 -9.08 15.88
C CYS A 48 15.49 -9.71 17.02
N GLN A 49 16.82 -9.52 17.05
CA GLN A 49 17.74 -10.11 18.04
C GLN A 49 17.67 -11.65 18.12
N GLN A 50 17.23 -12.31 17.05
CA GLN A 50 17.34 -13.77 16.95
C GLN A 50 18.75 -14.17 16.51
N SER A 51 19.23 -15.29 17.06
CA SER A 51 20.45 -15.93 16.61
C SER A 51 20.17 -16.68 15.30
N VAL A 52 20.90 -16.34 14.25
CA VAL A 52 20.81 -16.95 12.92
C VAL A 52 22.19 -17.31 12.40
N GLN A 53 22.28 -18.30 11.51
CA GLN A 53 23.55 -18.59 10.83
C GLN A 53 23.91 -17.45 9.89
N LYS A 54 25.17 -17.02 9.89
CA LYS A 54 25.65 -15.87 9.10
C LYS A 54 25.28 -15.96 7.62
N HIS A 55 25.42 -17.14 7.00
CA HIS A 55 25.07 -17.32 5.59
C HIS A 55 23.56 -17.22 5.29
N LEU A 56 22.71 -17.29 6.32
CA LEU A 56 21.26 -17.12 6.21
C LEU A 56 20.80 -15.73 6.65
N LEU A 57 21.67 -14.88 7.20
CA LEU A 57 21.29 -13.59 7.77
C LEU A 57 20.60 -12.70 6.73
N GLU A 58 21.17 -12.57 5.53
CA GLU A 58 20.57 -11.74 4.46
C GLU A 58 19.18 -12.24 4.06
N PHE A 59 19.02 -13.56 3.92
CA PHE A 59 17.73 -14.18 3.60
C PHE A 59 16.73 -13.96 4.74
N HIS A 60 17.16 -14.19 5.98
CA HIS A 60 16.35 -13.93 7.17
C HIS A 60 15.85 -12.48 7.18
N GLU A 61 16.75 -11.51 7.06
CA GLU A 61 16.39 -10.08 7.09
C GLU A 61 15.43 -9.67 5.97
N ALA A 62 15.56 -10.28 4.78
CA ALA A 62 14.71 -10.00 3.64
C ALA A 62 13.30 -10.63 3.75
N THR A 63 13.19 -11.88 4.21
CA THR A 63 11.96 -12.66 4.06
C THR A 63 11.37 -13.25 5.33
N GLU A 64 12.21 -13.62 6.30
CA GLU A 64 11.75 -14.37 7.48
C GLU A 64 11.63 -13.50 8.74
N CYS A 65 12.42 -12.43 8.81
CA CYS A 65 12.56 -11.63 10.00
C CYS A 65 11.20 -11.03 10.39
N PRO A 66 10.69 -11.31 11.60
CA PRO A 66 9.39 -10.81 12.05
C PRO A 66 9.41 -9.31 12.32
N ASP A 67 10.60 -8.73 12.50
CA ASP A 67 10.77 -7.30 12.74
C ASP A 67 11.29 -6.56 11.51
N ARG A 68 11.32 -7.22 10.33
CA ARG A 68 11.63 -6.52 9.08
C ARG A 68 10.63 -5.37 8.85
N PRO A 69 11.07 -4.22 8.34
CA PRO A 69 10.18 -3.13 8.01
C PRO A 69 9.27 -3.48 6.82
N VAL A 70 7.99 -3.18 6.95
CA VAL A 70 6.99 -3.24 5.88
C VAL A 70 6.17 -1.95 5.87
N GLU A 71 5.72 -1.52 4.69
CA GLU A 71 4.93 -0.30 4.57
C GLU A 71 3.49 -0.50 5.05
N CYS A 72 3.00 0.40 5.90
CA CYS A 72 1.57 0.49 6.20
C CYS A 72 0.80 0.92 4.95
N LYS A 73 -0.27 0.19 4.60
CA LYS A 73 -1.07 0.51 3.41
C LYS A 73 -1.74 1.89 3.45
N PHE A 74 -2.00 2.43 4.65
CA PHE A 74 -2.68 3.70 4.86
C PHE A 74 -1.73 4.90 4.94
N CYS A 75 -0.74 4.88 5.84
CA CYS A 75 0.16 6.02 6.07
C CYS A 75 1.51 5.93 5.37
N LYS A 76 1.82 4.79 4.71
CA LYS A 76 3.09 4.54 4.00
C LYS A 76 4.35 4.57 4.88
N LEU A 77 4.19 4.61 6.21
CA LEU A 77 5.31 4.50 7.14
C LEU A 77 5.77 3.05 7.22
N ALA A 78 7.09 2.87 7.35
CA ALA A 78 7.70 1.58 7.62
C ALA A 78 7.40 1.16 9.07
N VAL A 79 6.79 0.00 9.23
CA VAL A 79 6.41 -0.60 10.51
C VAL A 79 6.97 -2.01 10.57
N ARG A 80 7.32 -2.50 11.76
CA ARG A 80 7.70 -3.91 11.93
C ARG A 80 6.59 -4.84 11.48
N LEU A 81 6.92 -5.87 10.72
CA LEU A 81 5.96 -6.88 10.26
C LEU A 81 5.13 -7.46 11.42
N SER A 82 5.76 -7.80 12.54
CA SER A 82 5.12 -8.33 13.75
C SER A 82 4.03 -7.43 14.35
N LYS A 83 4.01 -6.14 13.97
CA LYS A 83 3.06 -5.14 14.48
C LYS A 83 2.22 -4.50 13.37
N VAL A 84 2.38 -4.91 12.12
CA VAL A 84 1.74 -4.24 10.98
C VAL A 84 0.21 -4.35 11.06
N GLU A 85 -0.33 -5.50 11.44
CA GLU A 85 -1.79 -5.69 11.52
C GLU A 85 -2.45 -4.77 12.55
N ILE A 86 -1.87 -4.70 13.75
CA ILE A 86 -2.35 -3.83 14.83
C ILE A 86 -2.21 -2.36 14.40
N HIS A 87 -1.08 -1.99 13.81
CA HIS A 87 -0.87 -0.64 13.30
C HIS A 87 -1.90 -0.29 12.22
N GLU A 88 -2.10 -1.15 11.22
CA GLU A 88 -3.05 -0.92 10.13
C GLU A 88 -4.49 -0.84 10.62
N HIS A 89 -4.87 -1.63 11.62
CA HIS A 89 -6.19 -1.53 12.24
C HIS A 89 -6.42 -0.12 12.82
N HIS A 90 -5.49 0.39 13.64
CA HIS A 90 -5.62 1.74 14.20
C HIS A 90 -5.47 2.84 13.15
N CYS A 91 -4.51 2.68 12.23
CA CYS A 91 -4.22 3.66 11.19
C CYS A 91 -5.41 3.81 10.24
N GLY A 92 -6.00 2.69 9.80
CA GLY A 92 -7.15 2.68 8.90
C GLY A 92 -8.45 3.23 9.52
N ASN A 93 -8.58 3.17 10.85
CA ASN A 93 -9.72 3.71 11.60
C ASN A 93 -9.61 5.22 11.87
N ARG A 94 -8.46 5.86 11.59
CA ARG A 94 -8.35 7.32 11.65
C ARG A 94 -9.28 7.94 10.62
N THR A 95 -9.94 9.04 10.99
CA THR A 95 -10.82 9.78 10.09
C THR A 95 -10.08 10.95 9.45
N GLU A 96 -10.39 11.20 8.18
CA GLU A 96 -9.97 12.39 7.42
C GLU A 96 -11.18 13.05 6.78
N LEU A 97 -11.10 14.35 6.52
CA LEU A 97 -12.17 15.07 5.86
C LEU A 97 -12.13 14.79 4.36
N CYS A 98 -13.25 14.35 3.81
CA CYS A 98 -13.41 14.25 2.36
C CYS A 98 -13.31 15.65 1.73
N LEU A 99 -12.42 15.81 0.74
CA LEU A 99 -12.21 17.09 0.06
C LEU A 99 -13.42 17.57 -0.76
N HIS A 100 -14.36 16.67 -1.09
CA HIS A 100 -15.53 16.98 -1.91
C HIS A 100 -16.76 17.40 -1.09
N CYS A 101 -16.98 16.78 0.07
CA CYS A 101 -18.17 17.01 0.90
C CYS A 101 -17.88 17.47 2.34
N GLY A 102 -16.61 17.46 2.76
CA GLY A 102 -16.19 17.84 4.11
C GLY A 102 -16.59 16.85 5.21
N GLN A 103 -17.14 15.68 4.86
CA GLN A 103 -17.51 14.67 5.86
C GLN A 103 -16.27 13.95 6.41
N PRO A 104 -16.23 13.64 7.71
CA PRO A 104 -15.18 12.80 8.29
C PRO A 104 -15.40 11.35 7.86
N ILE A 105 -14.45 10.78 7.13
CA ILE A 105 -14.49 9.41 6.60
C ILE A 105 -13.26 8.66 7.10
N MET A 106 -13.41 7.39 7.48
CA MET A 106 -12.27 6.56 7.88
C MET A 106 -11.30 6.37 6.70
N LEU A 107 -10.00 6.36 6.97
CA LEU A 107 -8.97 6.18 5.96
C LEU A 107 -9.18 4.92 5.11
N ARG A 108 -9.67 3.82 5.72
CA ARG A 108 -9.96 2.59 4.98
C ARG A 108 -11.14 2.70 4.01
N GLU A 109 -12.03 3.66 4.23
CA GLU A 109 -13.26 3.89 3.46
C GLU A 109 -13.12 5.07 2.50
N LEU A 110 -12.10 5.91 2.69
CA LEU A 110 -11.94 7.17 1.98
C LEU A 110 -11.92 6.99 0.46
N ALA A 111 -11.20 6.00 -0.06
CA ALA A 111 -11.15 5.72 -1.50
C ALA A 111 -12.55 5.44 -2.07
N GLN A 112 -13.28 4.48 -1.47
CA GLN A 112 -14.64 4.13 -1.90
C GLN A 112 -15.60 5.32 -1.78
N HIS A 113 -15.51 6.06 -0.67
CA HIS A 113 -16.31 7.27 -0.49
C HIS A 113 -16.03 8.30 -1.58
N THR A 114 -14.76 8.55 -1.93
CA THR A 114 -14.41 9.58 -2.92
C THR A 114 -14.94 9.28 -4.31
N ASP A 115 -15.03 8.01 -4.70
CA ASP A 115 -15.59 7.59 -5.99
C ASP A 115 -17.07 7.94 -6.12
N VAL A 116 -17.85 7.64 -5.06
CA VAL A 116 -19.29 7.94 -5.01
C VAL A 116 -19.54 9.43 -4.82
N CYS A 117 -18.86 10.05 -3.86
CA CYS A 117 -19.06 11.46 -3.48
C CYS A 117 -18.76 12.41 -4.64
N ARG A 118 -17.72 12.12 -5.44
CA ARG A 118 -17.42 12.89 -6.66
C ARG A 118 -18.59 12.86 -7.65
N GLY A 119 -19.22 11.70 -7.83
CA GLY A 119 -20.37 11.52 -8.70
C GLY A 119 -21.56 12.35 -8.24
N GLU A 120 -21.89 12.30 -6.95
CA GLU A 120 -23.00 13.05 -6.36
C GLU A 120 -22.80 14.57 -6.43
N GLN A 121 -21.60 15.07 -6.15
CA GLN A 121 -21.28 16.50 -6.27
C GLN A 121 -21.34 17.00 -7.72
N ALA A 122 -20.97 16.16 -8.69
CA ALA A 122 -21.10 16.49 -10.11
C ALA A 122 -22.57 16.60 -10.57
N GLN A 123 -23.46 15.76 -10.02
CA GLN A 123 -24.90 15.84 -10.30
C GLN A 123 -25.56 17.04 -9.63
N LEU A 124 -25.16 17.39 -8.40
CA LEU A 124 -25.66 18.59 -7.72
C LEU A 124 -25.29 19.88 -8.48
N ARG A 125 -24.10 19.92 -9.10
CA ARG A 125 -23.68 21.04 -9.95
C ARG A 125 -24.43 21.09 -11.28
N LYS A 126 -24.75 19.95 -11.89
CA LYS A 126 -25.53 19.88 -13.15
C LYS A 126 -27.04 20.09 -12.93
N GLY A 127 -27.55 19.78 -11.74
CA GLY A 127 -28.96 19.97 -11.35
C GLY A 127 -29.36 21.42 -11.05
N LYS A 128 -28.42 22.38 -11.00
CA LYS A 128 -28.73 23.82 -10.95
C LYS A 128 -29.08 24.36 -12.34
N ARG A 129 -30.20 23.91 -12.93
CA ARG A 129 -31.09 24.84 -13.62
C ARG A 129 -32.14 25.26 -12.60
N ILE A 130 -31.81 26.27 -11.80
CA ILE A 130 -32.85 27.05 -11.13
C ILE A 130 -33.49 27.85 -12.27
N SER A 131 -34.53 27.32 -12.90
CA SER A 131 -35.52 28.19 -13.52
C SER A 131 -36.02 29.07 -12.39
N ALA A 132 -35.79 30.39 -12.48
CA ALA A 132 -36.24 31.34 -11.48
C ALA A 132 -37.73 31.06 -11.15
N PRO A 133 -38.15 31.11 -9.86
CA PRO A 133 -39.56 31.01 -9.55
C PRO A 133 -40.26 32.17 -10.26
N GLU A 134 -41.20 31.88 -11.16
CA GLU A 134 -42.07 32.91 -11.73
C GLU A 134 -42.81 33.59 -10.57
N SER A 135 -42.41 34.81 -10.22
CA SER A 135 -43.03 35.59 -9.16
C SER A 135 -44.45 35.97 -9.61
N LYS A 136 -45.46 35.32 -9.02
CA LYS A 136 -46.86 35.67 -9.24
C LYS A 136 -47.27 36.75 -8.24
N ILE A 137 -47.69 37.91 -8.75
CA ILE A 137 -48.13 39.06 -7.97
C ILE A 137 -49.66 39.00 -7.81
N TYR A 138 -50.16 39.28 -6.61
CA TYR A 138 -51.60 39.31 -6.35
C TYR A 138 -52.17 40.69 -6.69
N CYS A 139 -53.15 40.75 -7.59
CA CYS A 139 -53.84 41.98 -7.94
C CYS A 139 -55.03 42.20 -7.00
N HIS A 140 -55.01 43.27 -6.22
CA HIS A 140 -56.06 43.61 -5.26
C HIS A 140 -57.34 44.19 -5.91
N TYR A 141 -57.28 44.54 -7.20
CA TYR A 141 -58.42 45.10 -7.94
C TYR A 141 -59.35 44.02 -8.51
N CYS A 142 -58.79 42.89 -8.92
CA CYS A 142 -59.55 41.76 -9.49
C CYS A 142 -59.42 40.47 -8.68
N ASN A 143 -58.66 40.49 -7.57
CA ASN A 143 -58.38 39.35 -6.68
C ASN A 143 -57.76 38.12 -7.38
N GLN A 144 -57.00 38.33 -8.46
CA GLN A 144 -56.32 37.25 -9.20
C GLN A 144 -54.80 37.27 -9.00
N LYS A 145 -54.19 36.09 -9.12
CA LYS A 145 -52.72 35.92 -9.09
C LYS A 145 -52.19 35.97 -10.53
N ILE A 146 -51.30 36.93 -10.80
CA ILE A 146 -50.85 37.28 -12.14
C ILE A 146 -49.34 37.10 -12.23
N PRO A 147 -48.80 36.47 -13.29
CA PRO A 147 -47.37 36.43 -13.52
C PRO A 147 -46.77 37.85 -13.50
N GLY A 148 -45.70 38.06 -12.72
CA GLY A 148 -45.15 39.40 -12.47
C GLY A 148 -44.69 40.14 -13.73
N ASN A 149 -44.32 39.40 -14.79
CA ASN A 149 -43.98 39.94 -16.10
C ASN A 149 -45.18 40.49 -16.90
N LYS A 150 -46.42 40.23 -16.46
CA LYS A 150 -47.66 40.71 -17.10
C LYS A 150 -48.45 41.68 -16.22
N TYR A 151 -48.00 41.99 -15.01
CA TYR A 151 -48.73 42.86 -14.07
C TYR A 151 -48.90 44.30 -14.61
N PHE A 152 -47.92 44.85 -15.32
CA PHE A 152 -48.00 46.20 -15.89
C PHE A 152 -48.88 46.29 -17.16
N HIS A 153 -49.24 45.14 -17.73
CA HIS A 153 -50.12 45.04 -18.90
C HIS A 153 -51.50 44.46 -18.55
N HIS A 154 -51.76 44.23 -17.26
CA HIS A 154 -53.02 43.74 -16.71
C HIS A 154 -53.83 44.90 -16.16
#